data_AF-A0A0Q5LDB2-F1
#
_entry.id   AF-A0A0Q5LDB2-F1
#
_cell.length_a   1.000
_cell.length_b   1.000
_cell.length_c   1.000
_cell.angle_alpha   90.00
_cell.angle_beta   90.00
_cell.angle_gamma   90.00
#
_symmetry.space_group_name_H-M   'P 1'
#
loop_
_entity.id
_entity.type
_entity.pdbx_description
1 polymer ?
#
loop_
_entity_poly.entity_id
_entity_poly.type
_entity_poly.pdbx_seq_one_letter_code
_entity_poly.pdbx_strand_id
1 'polypeptide(L)'
;MSARLAYIGRVAWGEVAAYDAEYAAQAGAPFAGLDWSRNGCSAPTGLGLGYRELFRPACNVHDFAYRNLGREARTADNRLRSDAALLRNLQTICRSLARAQRPGCLAAASAYVRAVRWRGDERF
;
A
#
# COMPACT_ATOMS: atom_id res chain seq x y z
N MET A 1 -11.23 -16.35 11.37
CA MET A 1 -11.02 -15.40 10.25
C MET A 1 -11.56 -16.05 8.98
N SER A 2 -12.38 -15.37 8.18
CA SER A 2 -12.97 -15.97 6.97
C SER A 2 -11.91 -16.21 5.88
N ALA A 3 -12.14 -17.17 4.98
CA ALA A 3 -11.26 -17.44 3.84
C ALA A 3 -11.06 -16.20 2.97
N ARG A 4 -12.12 -15.40 2.80
CA ARG A 4 -12.08 -14.11 2.09
C ARG A 4 -11.14 -13.12 2.76
N LEU A 5 -11.26 -12.90 4.07
CA LEU A 5 -10.39 -11.97 4.80
C LEU A 5 -8.93 -12.44 4.83
N ALA A 6 -8.69 -13.76 4.90
CA ALA A 6 -7.36 -14.32 4.77
C ALA A 6 -6.74 -14.04 3.39
N TYR A 7 -7.53 -14.20 2.32
CA TYR A 7 -7.09 -13.85 0.96
C TYR A 7 -6.82 -12.36 0.83
N ILE A 8 -7.73 -11.49 1.27
CA ILE A 8 -7.55 -10.04 1.23
C ILE A 8 -6.29 -9.66 1.99
N GLY A 9 -6.09 -10.15 3.21
CA GLY A 9 -4.90 -9.87 4.02
C GLY A 9 -3.61 -10.30 3.33
N ARG A 10 -3.59 -11.47 2.69
CA ARG A 10 -2.42 -11.96 1.92
C ARG A 10 -2.05 -11.01 0.78
N VAL A 11 -3.03 -10.53 0.03
CA VAL A 11 -2.82 -9.60 -1.10
C VAL A 11 -2.47 -8.20 -0.58
N ALA A 12 -3.20 -7.71 0.42
CA ALA A 12 -3.09 -6.36 1.00
C ALA A 12 -1.78 -6.08 1.73
N TRP A 13 -1.14 -7.12 2.28
CA TRP A 13 0.09 -6.98 3.08
C TRP A 13 1.32 -7.60 2.43
N GLY A 14 1.18 -8.08 1.20
CA GLY A 14 2.24 -8.69 0.40
C GLY A 14 3.22 -7.67 -0.21
N GLU A 15 4.27 -8.21 -0.82
CA GLU A 15 5.23 -7.44 -1.62
C GLU A 15 4.58 -6.97 -2.93
N VAL A 16 5.11 -5.88 -3.50
CA VAL A 16 4.61 -5.27 -4.75
C VAL A 16 4.46 -6.29 -5.88
N ALA A 17 5.47 -7.13 -6.13
CA ALA A 17 5.42 -8.10 -7.22
C ALA A 17 4.31 -9.16 -7.04
N ALA A 18 4.05 -9.57 -5.80
CA ALA A 18 2.97 -10.51 -5.50
C ALA A 18 1.60 -9.87 -5.72
N TYR A 19 1.43 -8.62 -5.27
CA TYR A 19 0.22 -7.85 -5.55
C TYR A 19 -0.01 -7.65 -7.05
N ASP A 20 1.03 -7.31 -7.81
CA ASP A 20 0.89 -7.07 -9.26
C ASP A 20 0.48 -8.34 -10.01
N ALA A 21 0.96 -9.51 -9.57
CA ALA A 21 0.52 -10.81 -10.12
C ALA A 21 -0.97 -11.06 -9.84
N GLU A 22 -1.42 -10.80 -8.62
CA GLU A 22 -2.84 -10.93 -8.23
C GLU A 22 -3.73 -9.92 -8.97
N TYR A 23 -3.24 -8.68 -9.14
CA TYR A 23 -3.92 -7.64 -9.91
C TYR A 23 -4.07 -8.04 -11.39
N ALA A 24 -3.01 -8.60 -11.99
CA ALA A 24 -3.08 -9.09 -13.38
C ALA A 24 -4.09 -10.23 -13.54
N ALA A 25 -4.26 -11.06 -12.51
CA ALA A 25 -5.19 -12.19 -12.47
C ALA A 25 -6.56 -11.84 -11.87
N GLN A 26 -6.86 -10.58 -11.58
CA GLN A 26 -8.01 -10.17 -10.76
C GLN A 26 -9.39 -10.62 -11.29
N ALA A 27 -9.51 -10.83 -12.61
CA ALA A 27 -10.74 -11.34 -13.23
C ALA A 27 -11.07 -12.77 -12.77
N GLY A 28 -10.04 -13.55 -12.38
CA GLY A 28 -10.16 -14.89 -11.82
C GLY A 28 -10.02 -14.93 -10.30
N ALA A 29 -10.12 -13.79 -9.60
CA ALA A 29 -9.99 -13.79 -8.15
C ALA A 29 -11.04 -14.71 -7.51
N PRO A 30 -10.68 -15.47 -6.45
CA PRO A 30 -11.56 -16.47 -5.84
C PRO A 30 -12.80 -15.90 -5.13
N PHE A 31 -12.87 -14.57 -5.01
CA PHE A 31 -13.96 -13.87 -4.34
C PHE A 31 -14.44 -12.69 -5.19
N ALA A 32 -15.75 -12.64 -5.46
CA ALA A 32 -16.37 -11.55 -6.21
C ALA A 32 -16.41 -10.23 -5.41
N GLY A 33 -16.49 -9.10 -6.10
CA GLY A 33 -16.71 -7.78 -5.48
C GLY A 33 -15.53 -7.22 -4.68
N LEU A 34 -14.31 -7.74 -4.88
CA LEU A 34 -13.08 -7.09 -4.42
C LEU A 34 -12.86 -5.79 -5.20
N ASP A 35 -12.49 -4.72 -4.49
CA ASP A 35 -12.15 -3.44 -5.11
C ASP A 35 -10.65 -3.39 -5.43
N TRP A 36 -10.34 -3.45 -6.71
CA TRP A 36 -8.98 -3.39 -7.24
C TRP A 36 -8.60 -2.02 -7.80
N SER A 37 -9.44 -1.00 -7.61
CA SER A 37 -9.15 0.34 -8.14
C SER A 37 -7.91 0.95 -7.48
N ARG A 38 -7.12 1.65 -8.29
CA ARG A 38 -5.82 2.23 -7.91
C ARG A 38 -5.85 3.73 -8.19
N ASN A 39 -5.69 4.55 -7.16
CA ASN A 39 -5.50 5.99 -7.30
C ASN A 39 -4.05 6.41 -6.99
N GLY A 40 -3.21 5.44 -6.60
CA GLY A 40 -1.79 5.64 -6.36
C GLY A 40 -1.55 6.44 -5.08
N CYS A 41 -0.40 7.10 -4.98
CA CYS A 41 -0.03 7.72 -3.73
C CYS A 41 -0.95 8.91 -3.37
N SER A 42 -1.53 8.84 -2.18
CA SER A 42 -2.36 9.89 -1.59
C SER A 42 -1.54 11.02 -0.95
N ALA A 43 -0.20 10.92 -0.94
CA ALA A 43 0.69 12.00 -0.51
C ALA A 43 0.49 13.26 -1.39
N PRO A 44 0.43 14.48 -0.79
CA PRO A 44 0.15 15.71 -1.52
C PRO A 44 1.13 15.95 -2.67
N THR A 45 0.59 16.30 -3.84
CA THR A 45 1.34 16.91 -4.94
C THR A 45 1.97 18.20 -4.40
N GLY A 46 3.29 18.33 -4.41
CA GLY A 46 3.98 19.56 -3.96
C GLY A 46 4.82 19.45 -2.69
N LEU A 47 4.92 18.29 -2.02
CA LEU A 47 5.92 18.10 -0.95
C LEU A 47 7.39 18.17 -1.43
N GLY A 48 7.64 18.38 -2.73
CA GLY A 48 8.98 18.50 -3.31
C GLY A 48 9.82 17.22 -3.24
N LEU A 49 9.25 16.10 -2.77
CA LEU A 49 10.02 14.88 -2.51
C LEU A 49 10.41 14.15 -3.80
N GLY A 50 9.72 14.33 -4.93
CA GLY A 50 10.07 13.69 -6.21
C GLY A 50 9.87 12.16 -6.28
N TYR A 51 9.36 11.52 -5.23
CA TYR A 51 9.24 10.05 -5.14
C TYR A 51 7.84 9.49 -5.49
N ARG A 52 6.89 10.31 -5.93
CA ARG A 52 5.49 9.88 -6.15
C ARG A 52 5.40 8.71 -7.13
N GLU A 53 5.99 8.85 -8.32
CA GLU A 53 5.95 7.79 -9.33
C GLU A 53 6.78 6.58 -8.91
N LEU A 54 7.92 6.80 -8.24
CA LEU A 54 8.74 5.71 -7.69
C LEU A 54 7.94 4.86 -6.69
N PHE A 55 7.13 5.50 -5.85
CA PHE A 55 6.36 4.85 -4.79
C PHE A 55 4.98 4.35 -5.23
N ARG A 56 4.54 4.71 -6.44
CA ARG A 56 3.23 4.36 -6.97
C ARG A 56 2.92 2.86 -6.87
N PRO A 57 3.84 1.93 -7.16
CA PRO A 57 3.55 0.49 -7.01
C PRO A 57 3.20 0.10 -5.56
N ALA A 58 3.95 0.58 -4.56
CA ALA A 58 3.65 0.32 -3.14
C ALA A 58 2.31 0.95 -2.71
N CYS A 59 2.00 2.13 -3.22
CA CYS A 59 0.73 2.80 -2.95
C CYS A 59 -0.46 2.03 -3.53
N ASN A 60 -0.31 1.36 -4.68
CA ASN A 60 -1.38 0.52 -5.24
C ASN A 60 -1.73 -0.67 -4.34
N VAL A 61 -0.72 -1.31 -3.72
CA VAL A 61 -0.94 -2.38 -2.72
C VAL A 61 -1.74 -1.84 -1.53
N HIS A 62 -1.39 -0.64 -1.06
CA HIS A 62 -2.05 0.02 0.06
C HIS A 62 -3.50 0.43 -0.27
N ASP A 63 -3.77 0.91 -1.49
CA ASP A 63 -5.13 1.21 -1.95
C ASP A 63 -6.03 -0.03 -1.85
N PHE A 64 -5.54 -1.19 -2.31
CA PHE A 64 -6.28 -2.46 -2.20
C PHE A 64 -6.58 -2.81 -0.74
N ALA A 65 -5.60 -2.65 0.15
CA ALA A 65 -5.79 -2.89 1.58
C ALA A 65 -6.90 -2.01 2.15
N TYR A 66 -6.86 -0.70 1.90
CA TYR A 66 -7.83 0.26 2.42
C TYR A 66 -9.24 0.02 1.87
N ARG A 67 -9.37 -0.23 0.57
CA ARG A 67 -10.66 -0.41 -0.09
C ARG A 67 -11.39 -1.68 0.34
N ASN A 68 -10.65 -2.75 0.66
CA ASN A 68 -11.24 -4.03 1.03
C ASN A 68 -11.29 -4.23 2.56
N LEU A 69 -10.17 -4.04 3.27
CA LEU A 69 -10.15 -4.19 4.73
C LEU A 69 -10.87 -3.06 5.45
N GLY A 70 -10.83 -1.83 4.92
CA GLY A 70 -11.58 -0.70 5.50
C GLY A 70 -13.10 -0.87 5.41
N ARG A 71 -13.58 -1.66 4.43
CA ARG A 71 -15.01 -1.99 4.28
C ARG A 71 -15.43 -3.24 5.05
N GLU A 72 -14.61 -4.30 4.97
CA GLU A 72 -15.00 -5.64 5.45
C GLU A 72 -14.46 -5.98 6.85
N ALA A 73 -13.39 -5.32 7.30
CA ALA A 73 -12.73 -5.61 8.56
C ALA A 73 -12.07 -4.35 9.16
N ARG A 74 -12.88 -3.29 9.30
CA ARG A 74 -12.46 -1.96 9.74
C ARG A 74 -12.01 -1.95 11.21
N THR A 75 -10.72 -2.21 11.43
CA THR A 75 -10.10 -2.21 12.77
C THR A 75 -8.82 -1.38 12.76
N ALA A 76 -8.47 -0.82 13.92
CA ALA A 76 -7.20 -0.12 14.10
C ALA A 76 -6.00 -1.02 13.75
N ASP A 77 -6.06 -2.30 14.12
CA ASP A 77 -5.02 -3.29 13.82
C ASP A 77 -4.83 -3.50 12.31
N ASN A 78 -5.92 -3.69 11.56
CA ASN A 78 -5.82 -3.87 10.11
C ASN A 78 -5.30 -2.61 9.41
N ARG A 79 -5.69 -1.42 9.89
CA ARG A 79 -5.13 -0.16 9.41
C ARG A 79 -3.62 -0.10 9.64
N LEU A 80 -3.18 -0.33 10.88
CA LEU A 80 -1.76 -0.29 11.25
C LEU A 80 -0.92 -1.32 10.48
N ARG A 81 -1.46 -2.53 10.25
CA ARG A 81 -0.81 -3.55 9.42
C ARG A 81 -0.68 -3.13 7.97
N SER A 82 -1.71 -2.48 7.42
CA SER A 82 -1.72 -1.96 6.04
C SER A 82 -0.69 -0.83 5.88
N ASP A 83 -0.61 0.09 6.84
CA ASP A 83 0.41 1.16 6.85
C ASP A 83 1.82 0.63 7.04
N ALA A 84 1.98 -0.43 7.85
CA ALA A 84 3.27 -1.10 8.01
C ALA A 84 3.69 -1.82 6.72
N ALA A 85 2.75 -2.44 5.99
CA ALA A 85 3.01 -3.03 4.68
C ALA A 85 3.43 -1.99 3.65
N LEU A 86 2.75 -0.83 3.62
CA LEU A 86 3.16 0.31 2.81
C LEU A 86 4.60 0.71 3.12
N LEU A 87 4.97 0.92 4.39
CA LEU A 87 6.34 1.29 4.76
C LEU A 87 7.36 0.26 4.27
N ARG A 88 7.10 -1.04 4.47
CA ARG A 88 7.99 -2.11 4.01
C ARG A 88 8.20 -2.07 2.49
N ASN A 89 7.12 -1.97 1.73
CA ASN A 89 7.18 -1.91 0.26
C ASN A 89 7.94 -0.66 -0.23
N LEU A 90 7.72 0.50 0.39
CA LEU A 90 8.48 1.71 0.08
C LEU A 90 9.98 1.54 0.37
N GLN A 91 10.33 0.91 1.50
CA GLN A 91 11.72 0.62 1.86
C GLN A 91 12.36 -0.37 0.89
N THR A 92 11.64 -1.40 0.45
CA THR A 92 12.10 -2.34 -0.58
C THR A 92 12.42 -1.63 -1.88
N ILE A 93 11.55 -0.72 -2.34
CA ILE A 93 11.80 0.13 -3.51
C ILE A 93 13.06 0.99 -3.30
N CYS A 94 13.21 1.63 -2.13
CA CYS A 94 14.41 2.44 -1.87
C CYS A 94 15.71 1.63 -1.87
N ARG A 95 15.69 0.35 -1.50
CA ARG A 95 16.87 -0.51 -1.49
C ARG A 95 17.36 -0.87 -2.90
N SER A 96 16.52 -0.79 -3.93
CA SER A 96 16.93 -1.01 -5.32
C SER A 96 17.70 0.16 -5.92
N LEU A 97 17.62 1.36 -5.30
CA LEU A 97 18.35 2.54 -5.75
C LEU A 97 19.85 2.47 -5.44
N ALA A 98 20.63 3.32 -6.13
CA ALA A 98 22.04 3.53 -5.86
C ALA A 98 22.25 4.01 -4.41
N ARG A 99 23.35 3.58 -3.78
CA ARG A 99 23.62 3.84 -2.35
C ARG A 99 23.50 5.31 -1.95
N ALA A 100 23.93 6.23 -2.82
CA ALA A 100 23.85 7.67 -2.60
C ALA A 100 22.40 8.22 -2.54
N GLN A 101 21.45 7.58 -3.21
CA GLN A 101 20.04 8.01 -3.28
C GLN A 101 19.18 7.42 -2.15
N ARG A 102 19.65 6.32 -1.51
CA ARG A 102 18.87 5.58 -0.51
C ARG A 102 18.44 6.43 0.70
N PRO A 103 19.30 7.28 1.30
CA PRO A 103 18.91 8.04 2.49
C PRO A 103 17.72 8.98 2.22
N GLY A 104 17.75 9.69 1.08
CA GLY A 104 16.65 10.58 0.67
C GLY A 104 15.36 9.81 0.41
N CYS A 105 15.44 8.66 -0.28
CA CYS A 105 14.28 7.82 -0.52
C CYS A 105 13.67 7.27 0.77
N LEU A 106 14.48 6.79 1.72
CA LEU A 106 14.00 6.26 3.00
C LEU A 106 13.35 7.35 3.88
N ALA A 107 13.89 8.58 3.84
CA ALA A 107 13.29 9.72 4.50
C ALA A 107 11.91 10.05 3.90
N ALA A 108 11.80 10.03 2.56
CA ALA A 108 10.54 10.22 1.87
C ALA A 108 9.54 9.10 2.17
N ALA A 109 9.97 7.83 2.21
CA ALA A 109 9.12 6.70 2.58
C ALA A 109 8.47 6.89 3.96
N SER A 110 9.28 7.32 4.93
CA SER A 110 8.80 7.64 6.28
C SER A 110 7.80 8.81 6.27
N ALA A 111 8.06 9.85 5.47
CA ALA A 111 7.14 10.99 5.34
C ALA A 111 5.79 10.59 4.72
N TYR A 112 5.79 9.73 3.69
CA TYR A 112 4.58 9.22 3.05
C TYR A 112 3.70 8.47 4.05
N VAL A 113 4.29 7.54 4.81
CA VAL A 113 3.54 6.73 5.79
C VAL A 113 3.02 7.59 6.95
N ARG A 114 3.79 8.59 7.40
CA ARG A 114 3.29 9.56 8.40
C ARG A 114 2.09 10.34 7.87
N ALA A 115 2.14 10.80 6.63
CA ALA A 115 1.03 11.55 6.01
C ALA A 115 -0.23 10.67 5.82
N VAL A 116 -0.05 9.39 5.53
CA VAL A 116 -1.15 8.41 5.49
C VAL A 116 -1.75 8.21 6.87
N ARG A 117 -0.93 7.96 7.90
CA ARG A 117 -1.40 7.75 9.28
C ARG A 117 -2.18 8.94 9.82
N TRP A 118 -1.70 10.16 9.55
CA TRP A 118 -2.38 11.38 9.98
C TRP A 118 -3.77 11.54 9.36
N ARG A 119 -3.98 11.10 8.11
CA ARG A 119 -5.28 11.16 7.41
C ARG A 119 -6.05 9.84 7.41
N GLY A 120 -5.49 8.81 8.03
CA GLY A 120 -5.95 7.43 7.90
C GLY A 120 -7.17 7.13 8.76
N ASP A 121 -7.38 7.86 9.87
CA ASP A 121 -8.54 7.64 10.75
C ASP A 121 -9.87 7.98 10.04
N GLU A 122 -9.86 8.88 9.06
CA GLU A 122 -11.05 9.26 8.30
C GLU A 122 -11.29 8.39 7.06
N ARG A 123 -10.25 7.71 6.55
CA ARG A 123 -10.23 7.12 5.20
C ARG A 123 -10.05 5.60 5.16
N PHE A 124 -9.69 4.97 6.26
CA PHE A 124 -9.75 3.52 6.45
C PHE A 124 -11.11 3.14 6.99
#